data_AF-A0A3C1BG00-F1
#
_entry.id   AF-A0A3C1BG00-F1
#
_cell.length_a   1.000
_cell.length_b   1.000
_cell.length_c   1.000
_cell.angle_alpha   90.00
_cell.angle_beta   90.00
_cell.angle_gamma   90.00
#
_symmetry.space_group_name_H-M   'P 1'
#
loop_
_entity.id
_entity.type
_entity.pdbx_description
1 polymer ?
#
loop_
_entity_poly.entity_id
_entity_poly.type
_entity_poly.pdbx_seq_one_letter_code
_entity_poly.pdbx_strand_id
1 'polypeptide(L)' 'MNNHLERITIDTGICHGKACIRHMRWPVEVIIDLIASGMTFDEIIADHPELEK' A
#
# COMPACT_ATOMS: atom_id res chain seq x y z
N MET A 1 -6.78 -7.65 18.60
CA MET A 1 -7.52 -7.02 17.49
C MET A 1 -6.52 -6.11 16.80
N ASN A 2 -5.87 -6.57 15.73
CA ASN A 2 -4.76 -5.84 15.14
C ASN A 2 -5.29 -4.67 14.32
N ASN A 3 -4.90 -3.45 14.66
CA ASN A 3 -5.34 -2.24 13.98
C ASN A 3 -4.48 -2.02 12.73
N HIS A 4 -4.85 -2.69 11.63
CA HIS A 4 -4.12 -2.61 10.34
C HIS A 4 -4.05 -1.18 9.76
N LEU A 5 -4.89 -0.25 10.26
CA LEU A 5 -4.86 1.16 9.86
C LEU A 5 -3.59 1.89 10.31
N GLU A 6 -2.84 1.36 11.30
CA GLU A 6 -1.59 1.98 11.72
C GLU A 6 -0.55 1.98 10.59
N ARG A 7 -0.60 1.03 9.66
CA ARG A 7 0.33 0.96 8.52
C ARG A 7 0.03 1.97 7.40
N ILE A 8 -1.09 2.70 7.50
CA ILE A 8 -1.55 3.64 6.48
C ILE A 8 -1.39 5.06 7.00
N THR A 9 -0.82 5.94 6.17
CA THR A 9 -0.75 7.38 6.41
C THR A 9 -1.57 8.13 5.37
N ILE A 10 -2.27 9.17 5.82
CA ILE A 10 -2.97 10.12 4.96
C ILE A 10 -2.31 11.47 5.20
N ASP A 11 -1.65 11.99 4.18
CA ASP A 11 -0.97 13.29 4.22
C ASP A 11 -1.37 14.07 2.98
N THR A 12 -1.91 15.28 3.14
CA THR A 12 -2.35 16.14 2.03
C THR A 12 -1.19 16.56 1.12
N GLY A 13 0.05 16.55 1.61
CA GLY A 13 1.27 16.78 0.83
C GLY A 13 1.81 15.56 0.11
N ILE A 14 1.27 14.36 0.35
CA ILE A 14 1.73 13.10 -0.25
C ILE A 14 0.57 12.49 -1.06
N CYS A 15 0.80 12.21 -2.34
CA CYS A 15 -0.21 11.62 -3.24
C CYS A 15 -1.57 12.35 -3.21
N HIS A 16 -1.59 13.68 -3.01
CA HIS A 16 -2.80 14.51 -2.94
C HIS A 16 -3.79 14.12 -1.82
N GLY A 17 -3.29 13.66 -0.66
CA GLY A 17 -4.16 13.25 0.45
C GLY A 17 -4.75 11.85 0.30
N LYS A 18 -4.23 11.04 -0.63
CA LYS A 18 -4.60 9.64 -0.74
C LYS A 18 -4.00 8.82 0.40
N ALA A 19 -4.72 7.78 0.81
CA ALA A 19 -4.21 6.78 1.73
C ALA A 19 -2.99 6.08 1.11
N CYS A 20 -1.84 6.26 1.75
CA CYS A 20 -0.57 5.67 1.33
C CYS A 20 -0.02 4.77 2.43
N ILE A 21 0.81 3.80 2.05
CA ILE A 21 1.58 3.04 3.03
C ILE A 21 2.52 3.98 3.77
N ARG A 22 2.59 3.85 5.09
CA ARG A 22 3.39 4.70 5.97
C ARG A 22 4.84 4.80 5.48
N HIS A 23 5.37 6.02 5.41
CA HIS A 23 6.71 6.34 4.93
C HIS A 23 6.97 6.04 3.44
N MET A 24 5.92 5.71 2.68
CA MET A 24 6.01 5.39 1.27
C MET A 24 5.08 6.29 0.46
N ARG A 25 5.45 6.55 -0.81
CA ARG A 25 4.56 7.20 -1.78
C ARG A 25 3.74 6.17 -2.57
N TRP A 26 3.33 5.12 -1.87
CA TRP A 26 2.60 3.98 -2.41
C TRP A 26 1.13 4.07 -2.01
N PRO A 27 0.23 4.48 -2.92
CA PRO A 27 -1.19 4.55 -2.62
C PRO A 27 -1.77 3.15 -2.39
N VAL A 28 -2.64 3.02 -1.40
CA VAL A 28 -3.31 1.74 -1.09
C VAL A 28 -4.20 1.29 -2.27
N GLU A 29 -4.77 2.23 -3.02
CA GLU A 29 -5.54 1.95 -4.24
C GLU A 29 -4.74 1.12 -5.26
N VAL A 30 -3.44 1.41 -5.43
CA VAL A 30 -2.59 0.70 -6.41
C VAL A 30 -2.47 -0.77 -6.01
N ILE A 31 -2.28 -1.06 -4.72
CA ILE A 31 -2.18 -2.44 -4.24
C ILE A 31 -3.51 -3.17 -4.44
N ILE A 32 -4.64 -2.49 -4.19
CA ILE A 32 -5.97 -3.06 -4.46
C ILE A 32 -6.13 -3.35 -5.96
N ASP A 33 -5.68 -2.46 -6.84
CA ASP A 33 -5.74 -2.66 -8.30
C ASP A 33 -4.85 -3.82 -8.77
N LEU A 34 -3.64 -3.96 -8.20
CA LEU A 34 -2.74 -5.10 -8.49
C LEU A 34 -3.40 -6.42 -8.09
N ILE A 35 -4.01 -6.48 -6.90
CA ILE A 35 -4.75 -7.68 -6.46
C ILE A 35 -5.97 -7.92 -7.34
N ALA A 36 -6.69 -6.87 -7.72
CA ALA A 36 -7.85 -6.96 -8.62
C ALA A 36 -7.46 -7.43 -10.02
N SER A 37 -6.24 -7.16 -10.47
CA SER A 37 -5.68 -7.68 -11.71
C SER A 37 -5.31 -9.17 -11.66
N GLY A 38 -5.34 -9.78 -10.47
CA GLY A 38 -5.09 -11.20 -10.25
C GLY A 38 -3.73 -11.52 -9.64
N MET A 39 -2.92 -10.51 -9.27
CA MET A 39 -1.65 -10.75 -8.58
C MET A 39 -1.87 -11.16 -7.14
N THR A 40 -1.03 -12.08 -6.68
CA THR A 40 -0.95 -12.49 -5.28
C THR A 40 -0.08 -11.52 -4.48
N PHE A 41 -0.28 -11.48 -3.16
CA PHE A 41 0.56 -10.67 -2.27
C PHE A 41 2.04 -11.03 -2.37
N ASP A 42 2.37 -12.31 -2.57
CA ASP A 42 3.76 -12.76 -2.64
C ASP A 42 4.42 -12.31 -3.96
N GLU A 43 3.69 -12.27 -5.07
CA GLU A 43 4.16 -11.68 -6.33
C GLU A 43 4.37 -10.17 -6.20
N ILE A 44 3.41 -9.46 -5.59
CA ILE A 44 3.52 -8.02 -5.37
C ILE A 44 4.74 -7.68 -4.49
N ILE A 45 5.01 -8.46 -3.44
CA ILE A 45 6.18 -8.27 -2.57
C ILE A 45 7.48 -8.68 -3.29
N ALA A 46 7.46 -9.70 -4.15
CA ALA A 46 8.62 -10.08 -4.95
C ALA A 46 9.02 -8.98 -5.94
N ASP A 47 8.03 -8.33 -6.56
CA ASP A 47 8.24 -7.21 -7.49
C ASP A 47 8.57 -5.90 -6.75
N HIS A 48 8.02 -5.73 -5.54
CA HIS A 48 8.20 -4.56 -4.68
C HIS A 48 8.68 -4.96 -3.28
N PRO A 49 9.98 -5.32 -3.14
CA PRO A 49 10.55 -5.76 -1.87
C PRO A 49 10.59 -4.66 -0.80
N GLU A 50 10.33 -3.40 -1.18
CA GLU A 50 10.13 -2.31 -0.23
C GLU A 50 8.84 -2.45 0.59
N LEU A 51 7.86 -3.21 0.12
CA LEU A 51 6.59 -3.43 0.80
C LEU A 51 6.72 -4.51 1.88
N GLU A 52 6.26 -4.21 3.08
CA GLU A 52 6.21 -5.15 4.20
C GLU A 52 4.85 -5.88 4.26
N LYS A 53 4.86 -7.15 4.67
CA LYS A 53 3.67 -8.00 4.84
C LYS A 53 2.90 -7.73 6.15
#